data_AF-A0A2T1GI08-F1
#
_entry.id   AF-A0A2T1GI08-F1
#
_cell.length_a   1.000
_cell.length_b   1.000
_cell.length_c   1.000
_cell.angle_alpha   90.00
_cell.angle_beta   90.00
_cell.angle_gamma   90.00
#
_symmetry.space_group_name_H-M   'P 1'
#
loop_
_entity.id
_entity.type
_entity.pdbx_description
1 polymer ?
#
loop_
_entity_poly.entity_id
_entity_poly.type
_entity_poly.pdbx_seq_one_letter_code
_entity_poly.pdbx_strand_id
1 'polypeptide(L)'
;MIFSASAISTIVKKVSLTTAGIASIVALSAAGTHATTINTQVGSESLFSLPGSFSASDTIDLTVSGEVDSSPFFGSDGYTTNAAGILTVGSFFEQPVGSFFTTESGFSIGALLIGNDDLGFEQLFPSNEGNGLGSDTPPTTLLTGPVTLGSIFGSSFTATSLKFKIAAEEFALGAQSASSISTVGSFASVPNVYTLTGSISQAGGATAVPEPFTIIGTLIGGTAALRMRKKLKSTNI
;
A
#
# COMPACT_ATOMS: atom_id res chain seq x y z
N MET A 1 -33.78 -30.91 0.32
CA MET A 1 -33.39 -29.49 0.20
C MET A 1 -31.88 -29.44 0.18
N ILE A 2 -31.29 -29.34 -1.00
CA ILE A 2 -29.83 -29.20 -1.18
C ILE A 2 -29.66 -27.82 -1.81
N PHE A 3 -29.10 -26.87 -1.07
CA PHE A 3 -28.71 -25.59 -1.65
C PHE A 3 -27.37 -25.80 -2.38
N SER A 4 -27.39 -25.57 -3.69
CA SER A 4 -26.23 -25.61 -4.59
C SER A 4 -25.28 -24.45 -4.27
N ALA A 5 -23.98 -24.74 -4.21
CA ALA A 5 -22.88 -23.79 -3.98
C ALA A 5 -22.60 -22.91 -5.22
N SER A 6 -23.58 -22.12 -5.65
CA SER A 6 -23.47 -21.24 -6.82
C SER A 6 -23.96 -19.82 -6.49
N ALA A 7 -23.34 -19.17 -5.49
CA ALA A 7 -23.63 -17.77 -5.17
C ALA A 7 -22.39 -16.98 -4.72
N ILE A 8 -21.21 -17.29 -5.26
CA ILE A 8 -20.03 -16.42 -5.15
C ILE A 8 -19.41 -16.31 -6.55
N SER A 9 -20.16 -15.70 -7.47
CA SER A 9 -19.60 -15.30 -8.75
C SER A 9 -20.22 -13.96 -9.17
N THR A 10 -19.34 -12.98 -9.28
CA THR A 10 -19.48 -11.84 -10.20
C THR A 10 -20.38 -10.68 -9.74
N ILE A 11 -19.82 -9.79 -8.93
CA ILE A 11 -20.09 -8.35 -9.05
C ILE A 11 -18.74 -7.65 -9.28
N VAL A 12 -18.14 -7.88 -10.44
CA VAL A 12 -17.16 -6.93 -11.00
C VAL A 12 -17.91 -6.20 -12.10
N LYS A 13 -18.60 -5.11 -11.74
CA LYS A 13 -19.23 -4.24 -12.72
C LYS A 13 -18.12 -3.70 -13.63
N LYS A 14 -18.20 -4.05 -14.91
CA LYS A 14 -17.40 -3.49 -15.99
C LYS A 14 -17.74 -2.00 -16.09
N VAL A 15 -16.96 -1.15 -15.42
CA VAL A 15 -17.02 0.29 -15.63
C VAL A 15 -15.97 0.61 -16.70
N SER A 16 -16.41 1.00 -17.88
CA SER A 16 -15.54 1.61 -18.88
C SER A 16 -15.32 3.06 -18.45
N LEU A 17 -14.08 3.47 -18.18
CA LEU A 17 -13.78 4.87 -17.86
C LEU A 17 -12.59 5.40 -18.65
N THR A 18 -12.74 6.64 -19.06
CA THR A 18 -11.80 7.48 -19.80
C THR A 18 -10.79 8.18 -18.88
N THR A 19 -9.51 8.06 -19.26
CA THR A 19 -8.35 8.95 -19.02
C THR A 19 -8.43 9.98 -17.88
N ALA A 20 -8.25 9.51 -16.64
CA ALA A 20 -7.57 10.16 -15.51
C ALA A 20 -7.57 9.11 -14.38
N GLY A 21 -6.41 8.82 -13.77
CA GLY A 21 -6.15 7.63 -12.95
C GLY A 21 -7.29 7.19 -12.01
N ILE A 22 -7.77 5.96 -12.20
CA ILE A 22 -8.79 5.35 -11.34
C ILE A 22 -8.10 4.32 -10.48
N ALA A 23 -7.97 4.62 -9.20
CA ALA A 23 -7.69 3.61 -8.20
C ALA A 23 -8.95 2.77 -7.98
N SER A 24 -8.86 1.47 -8.21
CA SER A 24 -9.90 0.54 -7.73
C SER A 24 -9.45 -0.03 -6.40
N ILE A 25 -10.22 0.24 -5.35
CA ILE A 25 -10.04 -0.35 -4.02
C ILE A 25 -11.20 -1.33 -3.82
N VAL A 26 -10.87 -2.62 -3.72
CA VAL A 26 -11.85 -3.67 -3.41
C VAL A 26 -11.43 -4.31 -2.09
N ALA A 27 -12.25 -4.16 -1.05
CA ALA A 27 -12.09 -4.90 0.19
C ALA A 27 -12.76 -6.26 0.06
N LEU A 28 -11.99 -7.34 0.20
CA LEU A 28 -12.51 -8.70 0.26
C LEU A 28 -12.31 -9.23 1.68
N SER A 29 -13.41 -9.57 2.35
CA SER A 29 -13.39 -10.23 3.66
C SER A 29 -13.81 -11.69 3.52
N ALA A 30 -12.85 -12.60 3.52
CA ALA A 30 -13.08 -14.00 3.84
C ALA A 30 -12.87 -14.17 5.35
N ALA A 31 -13.64 -15.04 6.00
CA ALA A 31 -13.62 -15.23 7.45
C ALA A 31 -12.17 -15.44 7.97
N GLY A 32 -11.57 -14.40 8.55
CA GLY A 32 -10.25 -14.43 9.17
C GLY A 32 -9.21 -13.45 8.62
N THR A 33 -9.36 -12.90 7.41
CA THR A 33 -8.39 -11.94 6.84
C THR A 33 -9.10 -10.91 6.00
N HIS A 34 -8.99 -9.63 6.39
CA HIS A 34 -9.48 -8.51 5.60
C HIS A 34 -8.34 -8.05 4.70
N ALA A 35 -8.46 -8.29 3.39
CA ALA A 35 -7.49 -7.84 2.42
C ALA A 35 -8.09 -6.71 1.57
N THR A 36 -7.35 -5.62 1.45
CA THR A 36 -7.68 -4.51 0.55
C THR A 36 -6.86 -4.67 -0.72
N THR A 37 -7.52 -4.95 -1.84
CA THR A 37 -6.88 -5.02 -3.16
C THR A 37 -6.55 -3.62 -3.66
N ILE A 38 -5.34 -3.48 -4.18
CA ILE A 38 -4.83 -2.26 -4.81
C ILE A 38 -4.65 -2.54 -6.29
N ASN A 39 -5.26 -1.71 -7.13
CA ASN A 39 -4.99 -1.62 -8.56
C ASN A 39 -5.10 -0.16 -8.95
N THR A 40 -3.96 0.52 -9.03
CA THR A 40 -3.90 1.97 -9.17
C THR A 40 -2.62 2.42 -9.85
N GLN A 41 -2.56 3.72 -10.12
CA GLN A 41 -1.46 4.41 -10.72
C GLN A 41 -1.00 5.56 -9.82
N VAL A 42 0.31 5.67 -9.58
CA VAL A 42 0.95 6.74 -8.78
C VAL A 42 1.91 7.50 -9.69
N GLY A 43 1.56 8.75 -9.99
CA GLY A 43 2.36 9.68 -10.79
C GLY A 43 2.97 10.79 -9.93
N SER A 44 3.85 11.60 -10.49
CA SER A 44 4.62 12.64 -9.78
C SER A 44 3.75 13.65 -9.02
N GLU A 45 2.53 13.91 -9.50
CA GLU A 45 1.56 14.81 -8.84
C GLU A 45 0.43 14.07 -8.11
N SER A 46 0.37 12.75 -8.23
CA SER A 46 -0.76 11.96 -7.74
C SER A 46 -0.40 11.26 -6.44
N LEU A 47 -0.99 11.74 -5.35
CA LEU A 47 -1.04 11.03 -4.09
C LEU A 47 -2.16 9.98 -4.16
N PHE A 48 -1.82 8.71 -4.05
CA PHE A 48 -2.83 7.67 -3.86
C PHE A 48 -3.03 7.44 -2.36
N SER A 49 -4.24 7.72 -1.85
CA SER A 49 -4.60 7.49 -0.45
C SER A 49 -5.42 6.22 -0.31
N LEU A 50 -4.95 5.34 0.57
CA LEU A 50 -5.58 4.09 0.95
C LEU A 50 -6.19 4.25 2.35
N PRO A 51 -7.51 4.42 2.47
CA PRO A 51 -8.18 4.47 3.76
C PRO A 51 -8.24 3.09 4.40
N GLY A 52 -8.10 3.01 5.72
CA GLY A 52 -8.19 1.75 6.47
C GLY A 52 -7.54 1.85 7.85
N SER A 53 -7.87 0.91 8.74
CA SER A 53 -7.16 0.78 10.01
C SER A 53 -5.94 -0.11 9.80
N PHE A 54 -4.75 0.48 9.86
CA PHE A 54 -3.48 -0.19 9.66
C PHE A 54 -2.70 -0.30 10.96
N SER A 55 -1.99 -1.41 11.13
CA SER A 55 -1.16 -1.72 12.29
C SER A 55 0.15 -2.39 11.87
N ALA A 56 1.10 -2.49 12.80
CA ALA A 56 2.40 -3.12 12.55
C ALA A 56 2.33 -4.60 12.14
N SER A 57 1.25 -5.31 12.48
CA SER A 57 1.06 -6.71 12.09
C SER A 57 0.51 -6.91 10.68
N ASP A 58 -0.01 -5.87 10.06
CA ASP A 58 -0.59 -5.98 8.72
C ASP A 58 0.51 -6.22 7.70
N THR A 59 0.17 -6.94 6.64
CA THR A 59 1.12 -7.34 5.60
C THR A 59 0.78 -6.68 4.28
N ILE A 60 1.76 -6.07 3.63
CA ILE A 60 1.66 -5.53 2.27
C ILE A 60 2.34 -6.49 1.31
N ASP A 61 1.70 -6.74 0.17
CA ASP A 61 2.23 -7.53 -0.92
C ASP A 61 1.86 -6.85 -2.25
N LEU A 62 2.83 -6.16 -2.84
CA LEU A 62 2.67 -5.35 -4.04
C LEU A 62 3.64 -5.77 -5.13
N THR A 63 3.12 -5.77 -6.35
CA THR A 63 3.87 -5.69 -7.59
C THR A 63 3.75 -4.26 -8.13
N VAL A 64 4.89 -3.60 -8.30
CA VAL A 64 4.97 -2.24 -8.82
C VAL A 64 5.72 -2.26 -10.13
N SER A 65 5.07 -1.83 -11.20
CA SER A 65 5.65 -1.81 -12.55
C SER A 65 5.64 -0.41 -13.15
N GLY A 66 6.65 -0.11 -13.95
CA GLY A 66 6.80 1.15 -14.65
C GLY A 66 8.03 1.91 -14.18
N GLU A 67 8.18 3.09 -14.73
CA GLU A 67 9.28 4.01 -14.45
C GLU A 67 8.70 5.39 -14.19
N VAL A 68 9.49 6.26 -13.58
CA VAL A 68 9.18 7.68 -13.44
C VAL A 68 10.29 8.46 -14.10
N ASP A 69 9.93 9.31 -15.06
CA ASP A 69 10.87 10.20 -15.74
C ASP A 69 10.81 11.61 -15.15
N SER A 70 11.89 11.96 -14.46
CA SER A 70 12.11 13.28 -13.90
C SER A 70 12.89 14.20 -14.86
N SER A 71 13.05 13.84 -16.14
CA SER A 71 13.62 14.68 -17.19
C SER A 71 13.10 16.12 -17.24
N PRO A 72 11.79 16.42 -17.07
CA PRO A 72 11.33 17.82 -17.12
C PRO A 72 11.93 18.71 -16.03
N PHE A 73 12.52 18.14 -14.97
CA PHE A 73 13.16 18.89 -13.88
C PHE A 73 14.65 19.10 -14.09
N PHE A 74 15.29 18.19 -14.83
CA PHE A 74 16.74 18.08 -14.90
C PHE A 74 17.31 18.40 -16.30
N GLY A 75 16.44 18.79 -17.23
CA GLY A 75 16.82 19.13 -18.60
C GLY A 75 16.82 17.92 -19.53
N SER A 76 17.50 18.04 -20.67
CA SER A 76 17.49 17.04 -21.74
C SER A 76 18.08 15.68 -21.37
N ASP A 77 18.85 15.62 -20.28
CA ASP A 77 19.69 14.45 -19.98
C ASP A 77 18.90 13.31 -19.31
N GLY A 78 17.68 13.61 -18.86
CA GLY A 78 16.72 12.63 -18.37
C GLY A 78 17.11 12.00 -17.03
N TYR A 79 16.11 11.77 -16.19
CA TYR A 79 16.31 11.02 -14.96
C TYR A 79 15.14 10.06 -14.79
N THR A 80 15.21 8.94 -15.50
CA THR A 80 14.19 7.90 -15.48
C THR A 80 14.58 6.81 -14.50
N THR A 81 13.71 6.52 -13.52
CA THR A 81 14.00 5.58 -12.44
C THR A 81 12.92 4.52 -12.27
N ASN A 82 13.29 3.38 -11.69
CA ASN A 82 12.34 2.41 -11.18
C ASN A 82 11.81 2.80 -9.78
N ALA A 83 10.89 2.01 -9.22
CA ALA A 83 10.28 2.30 -7.92
C ALA A 83 11.22 2.25 -6.70
N ALA A 84 12.49 1.84 -6.87
CA ALA A 84 13.53 2.00 -5.85
C ALA A 84 14.34 3.31 -6.01
N GLY A 85 14.05 4.12 -7.02
CA GLY A 85 14.80 5.34 -7.34
C GLY A 85 16.12 5.09 -8.07
N ILE A 86 16.30 3.90 -8.64
CA ILE A 86 17.49 3.53 -9.42
C ILE A 86 17.30 3.96 -10.86
N LEU A 87 18.30 4.65 -11.43
CA LEU A 87 18.34 5.13 -12.81
C LEU A 87 18.28 3.95 -13.77
N THR A 88 17.21 3.85 -14.56
CA THR A 88 17.00 2.75 -15.52
C THR A 88 17.43 3.10 -16.93
N VAL A 89 17.41 4.39 -17.27
CA VAL A 89 17.76 4.90 -18.60
C VAL A 89 18.47 6.24 -18.48
N GLY A 90 19.42 6.47 -19.38
CA GLY A 90 20.11 7.76 -19.52
C GLY A 90 21.35 7.88 -18.64
N SER A 91 21.80 9.10 -18.46
CA SER A 91 22.91 9.45 -17.57
C SER A 91 22.64 10.80 -16.96
N PHE A 92 22.71 10.90 -15.64
CA PHE A 92 22.45 12.14 -14.93
C PHE A 92 23.68 12.51 -14.10
N PHE A 93 24.25 13.70 -14.30
CA PHE A 93 25.53 14.11 -13.70
C PHE A 93 26.63 13.04 -13.82
N GLU A 94 26.81 12.49 -15.02
CA GLU A 94 27.79 11.43 -15.33
C GLU A 94 27.58 10.11 -14.57
N GLN A 95 26.47 9.97 -13.83
CA GLN A 95 26.14 8.70 -13.20
C GLN A 95 25.57 7.74 -14.24
N PRO A 96 26.06 6.48 -14.28
CA PRO A 96 25.57 5.48 -15.19
C PRO A 96 24.21 4.94 -14.76
N VAL A 97 23.52 4.26 -15.68
CA VAL A 97 22.39 3.38 -15.35
C VAL A 97 22.78 2.44 -14.20
N GLY A 98 21.82 2.16 -13.31
CA GLY A 98 22.06 1.38 -12.09
C GLY A 98 22.54 2.22 -10.90
N SER A 99 22.70 3.53 -11.05
CA SER A 99 22.99 4.45 -9.95
C SER A 99 21.69 5.03 -9.34
N PHE A 100 21.80 5.79 -8.24
CA PHE A 100 20.70 6.58 -7.69
C PHE A 100 21.23 7.84 -7.02
N PHE A 101 20.36 8.82 -6.84
CA PHE A 101 20.62 10.04 -6.07
C PHE A 101 19.67 10.11 -4.89
N THR A 102 20.14 10.68 -3.79
CA THR A 102 19.35 10.90 -2.59
C THR A 102 18.85 12.34 -2.50
N THR A 103 17.62 12.53 -2.05
CA THR A 103 17.08 13.82 -1.62
C THR A 103 17.71 14.27 -0.31
N GLU A 104 17.47 15.52 0.11
CA GLU A 104 17.88 16.01 1.43
C GLU A 104 17.24 15.22 2.58
N SER A 105 16.03 14.69 2.36
CA SER A 105 15.34 13.81 3.31
C SER A 105 15.89 12.39 3.33
N GLY A 106 16.90 12.07 2.50
CA GLY A 106 17.57 10.77 2.47
C GLY A 106 16.89 9.70 1.60
N PHE A 107 15.82 10.04 0.88
CA PHE A 107 15.13 9.11 -0.03
C PHE A 107 15.78 9.11 -1.41
N SER A 108 15.72 7.99 -2.13
CA SER A 108 16.19 7.99 -3.52
C SER A 108 15.19 8.75 -4.41
N ILE A 109 15.68 9.66 -5.26
CA ILE A 109 14.83 10.41 -6.19
C ILE A 109 14.09 9.42 -7.10
N GLY A 110 12.77 9.60 -7.23
CA GLY A 110 11.90 8.73 -8.02
C GLY A 110 11.44 7.46 -7.31
N ALA A 111 11.94 7.17 -6.10
CA ALA A 111 11.51 6.00 -5.34
C ALA A 111 10.04 6.10 -4.92
N LEU A 112 9.36 4.96 -4.86
CA LEU A 112 8.01 4.86 -4.33
C LEU A 112 8.05 4.87 -2.80
N LEU A 113 7.37 5.83 -2.21
CA LEU A 113 7.23 5.99 -0.78
C LEU A 113 5.84 5.55 -0.31
N ILE A 114 5.78 5.03 0.91
CA ILE A 114 4.54 4.69 1.63
C ILE A 114 4.57 5.35 3.00
N GLY A 115 3.43 5.86 3.47
CA GLY A 115 3.34 6.46 4.80
C GLY A 115 2.17 7.42 4.97
N ASN A 116 2.25 8.32 5.94
CA ASN A 116 1.32 9.43 6.07
C ASN A 116 1.96 10.56 6.89
N ASP A 117 1.19 11.61 7.18
CA ASP A 117 1.73 12.82 7.83
C ASP A 117 2.06 12.57 9.31
N ASP A 118 1.47 11.54 9.93
CA ASP A 118 1.68 11.18 11.34
C ASP A 118 2.83 10.17 11.53
N LEU A 119 2.94 9.19 10.62
CA LEU A 119 3.96 8.14 10.65
C LEU A 119 5.28 8.56 10.02
N GLY A 120 5.24 9.57 9.15
CA GLY A 120 6.31 9.82 8.18
C GLY A 120 6.16 8.92 6.96
N PHE A 121 7.06 9.12 6.00
CA PHE A 121 7.14 8.34 4.76
C PHE A 121 8.39 7.49 4.76
N GLU A 122 8.28 6.29 4.22
CA GLU A 122 9.38 5.34 4.08
C GLU A 122 9.47 4.84 2.64
N GLN A 123 10.69 4.56 2.19
CA GLN A 123 10.94 4.01 0.86
C GLN A 123 10.54 2.53 0.81
N LEU A 124 9.57 2.19 -0.04
CA LEU A 124 9.01 0.84 -0.11
C LEU A 124 10.01 -0.19 -0.66
N PHE A 125 10.85 0.23 -1.61
CA PHE A 125 11.88 -0.60 -2.23
C PHE A 125 13.25 0.00 -1.97
N PRO A 126 14.13 -0.61 -1.16
CA PRO A 126 15.45 -0.06 -0.90
C PRO A 126 16.34 -0.04 -2.14
N SER A 127 17.19 0.98 -2.30
CA SER A 127 18.15 1.11 -3.41
C SER A 127 19.33 0.15 -3.23
N ASN A 128 19.12 -1.12 -3.58
CA ASN A 128 20.10 -2.19 -3.43
C ASN A 128 20.26 -3.00 -4.73
N GLU A 129 21.20 -3.94 -4.74
CA GLU A 129 21.50 -4.77 -5.92
C GLU A 129 20.28 -5.55 -6.42
N GLY A 130 19.44 -6.06 -5.50
CA GLY A 130 18.21 -6.79 -5.84
C GLY A 130 17.18 -5.94 -6.58
N ASN A 131 17.21 -4.63 -6.38
CA ASN A 131 16.36 -3.67 -7.08
C ASN A 131 17.09 -2.95 -8.23
N GLY A 132 18.32 -3.34 -8.55
CA GLY A 132 19.05 -2.89 -9.75
C GLY A 132 20.27 -2.00 -9.50
N LEU A 133 20.71 -1.80 -8.25
CA LEU A 133 21.93 -1.02 -7.98
C LEU A 133 23.13 -1.68 -8.66
N GLY A 134 23.86 -0.91 -9.47
CA GLY A 134 25.03 -1.37 -10.23
C GLY A 134 24.69 -2.22 -11.47
N SER A 135 23.42 -2.39 -11.82
CA SER A 135 22.99 -3.08 -13.03
C SER A 135 22.90 -2.11 -14.21
N ASP A 136 23.43 -2.51 -15.38
CA ASP A 136 23.21 -1.78 -16.64
C ASP A 136 21.78 -1.94 -17.19
N THR A 137 21.00 -2.88 -16.62
CA THR A 137 19.58 -3.09 -16.95
C THR A 137 18.76 -3.27 -15.67
N PRO A 138 18.53 -2.22 -14.87
CA PRO A 138 17.73 -2.31 -13.66
C PRO A 138 16.31 -2.77 -13.97
N PRO A 139 15.68 -3.58 -13.10
CA PRO A 139 14.31 -4.03 -13.31
C PRO A 139 13.33 -2.87 -13.19
N THR A 140 12.36 -2.83 -14.10
CA THR A 140 11.24 -1.86 -14.09
C THR A 140 9.99 -2.41 -13.40
N THR A 141 10.05 -3.65 -12.93
CA THR A 141 9.00 -4.28 -12.11
C THR A 141 9.62 -4.82 -10.84
N LEU A 142 9.17 -4.29 -9.71
CA LEU A 142 9.64 -4.67 -8.37
C LEU A 142 8.52 -5.34 -7.60
N LEU A 143 8.89 -6.28 -6.73
CA LEU A 143 7.96 -7.01 -5.86
C LEU A 143 8.37 -6.79 -4.41
N THR A 144 7.44 -6.39 -3.56
CA THR A 144 7.72 -6.31 -2.13
C THR A 144 7.84 -7.71 -1.53
N GLY A 145 7.05 -8.65 -2.08
CA GLY A 145 6.66 -9.86 -1.35
C GLY A 145 5.80 -9.52 -0.12
N PRO A 146 5.33 -10.53 0.62
CA PRO A 146 4.61 -10.30 1.86
C PRO A 146 5.55 -9.76 2.94
N VAL A 147 5.46 -8.46 3.21
CA VAL A 147 6.22 -7.78 4.28
C VAL A 147 5.28 -7.14 5.29
N THR A 148 5.64 -7.17 6.56
CA THR A 148 4.81 -6.54 7.59
C THR A 148 5.01 -5.04 7.56
N LEU A 149 3.95 -4.26 7.78
CA LEU A 149 4.10 -2.82 7.92
C LEU A 149 4.99 -2.45 9.12
N GLY A 150 5.07 -3.34 10.11
CA GLY A 150 5.97 -3.18 11.25
C GLY A 150 7.46 -3.28 10.90
N SER A 151 7.84 -3.95 9.81
CA SER A 151 9.22 -3.90 9.32
C SER A 151 9.55 -2.62 8.56
N ILE A 152 8.53 -1.87 8.14
CA ILE A 152 8.67 -0.59 7.43
C ILE A 152 8.65 0.57 8.43
N PHE A 153 7.61 0.65 9.26
CA PHE A 153 7.36 1.78 10.17
C PHE A 153 7.71 1.49 11.64
N GLY A 154 8.26 0.31 11.94
CA GLY A 154 8.55 -0.13 13.31
C GLY A 154 7.40 -0.87 14.01
N SER A 155 7.69 -1.46 15.17
CA SER A 155 6.83 -2.47 15.80
C SER A 155 5.54 -1.93 16.45
N SER A 156 5.36 -0.61 16.55
CA SER A 156 4.23 -0.02 17.25
C SER A 156 3.72 1.23 16.55
N PHE A 157 2.70 1.06 15.71
CA PHE A 157 1.95 2.18 15.16
C PHE A 157 0.50 1.77 14.88
N THR A 158 -0.35 2.78 14.72
CA THR A 158 -1.69 2.65 14.17
C THR A 158 -1.95 3.80 13.20
N ALA A 159 -2.54 3.52 12.05
CA ALA A 159 -2.92 4.55 11.08
C ALA A 159 -4.34 4.34 10.55
N THR A 160 -5.00 5.42 10.18
CA THR A 160 -6.34 5.40 9.55
C THR A 160 -6.29 5.56 8.03
N SER A 161 -5.10 5.87 7.50
CA SER A 161 -4.81 5.88 6.08
C SER A 161 -3.32 5.68 5.83
N LEU A 162 -2.99 5.11 4.68
CA LEU A 162 -1.65 5.12 4.12
C LEU A 162 -1.71 5.82 2.77
N LYS A 163 -0.65 6.54 2.44
CA LYS A 163 -0.49 7.28 1.19
C LYS A 163 0.71 6.72 0.45
N PHE A 164 0.58 6.61 -0.86
CA PHE A 164 1.66 6.33 -1.77
C PHE A 164 2.01 7.60 -2.53
N LYS A 165 3.31 7.90 -2.61
CA LYS A 165 3.83 9.05 -3.34
C LYS A 165 5.18 8.72 -3.93
N ILE A 166 5.61 9.50 -4.91
CA ILE A 166 6.97 9.42 -5.43
C ILE A 166 7.86 10.37 -4.63
N ALA A 167 9.07 9.92 -4.31
CA ALA A 167 10.13 10.77 -3.79
C ALA A 167 10.54 11.79 -4.86
N ALA A 168 9.87 12.92 -4.86
CA ALA A 168 10.22 14.10 -5.64
C ALA A 168 10.33 15.25 -4.63
N GLU A 169 11.49 15.40 -4.01
CA GLU A 169 11.80 16.63 -3.29
C GLU A 169 12.35 17.64 -4.30
N GLU A 170 12.08 18.92 -4.03
CA GLU A 170 12.76 20.03 -4.67
C GLU A 170 14.26 19.77 -4.48
N PHE A 171 14.94 19.37 -5.56
CA PHE A 171 16.39 19.25 -5.55
C PHE A 171 16.92 20.67 -5.32
N ALA A 172 17.09 21.02 -4.05
CA ALA A 172 17.71 22.25 -3.64
C ALA A 172 19.18 22.13 -4.06
N LEU A 173 19.46 22.51 -5.29
CA LEU A 173 20.80 22.84 -5.74
C LEU A 173 21.32 23.89 -4.78
N GLY A 174 22.01 23.46 -3.73
CA GLY A 174 22.43 24.32 -2.63
C GLY A 174 23.12 25.56 -3.20
N ALA A 175 22.45 26.71 -3.12
CA ALA A 175 22.96 28.06 -3.31
C ALA A 175 24.13 28.27 -4.29
N GLN A 176 24.15 27.60 -5.44
CA GLN A 176 25.11 27.88 -6.51
C GLN A 176 24.39 28.70 -7.58
N SER A 177 24.39 30.03 -7.36
CA SER A 177 24.04 31.08 -8.33
C SER A 177 22.68 30.94 -9.04
N ALA A 178 21.61 31.19 -8.28
CA ALA A 178 20.23 31.39 -8.74
C ALA A 178 20.05 32.64 -9.64
N SER A 179 20.70 32.67 -10.81
CA SER A 179 20.50 33.72 -11.83
C SER A 179 19.92 33.19 -13.14
N SER A 180 19.75 31.88 -13.31
CA SER A 180 19.29 31.28 -14.59
C SER A 180 18.16 30.26 -14.46
N ILE A 181 17.85 29.76 -13.25
CA ILE A 181 16.68 28.90 -13.01
C ILE A 181 15.50 29.81 -12.66
N SER A 182 15.07 30.58 -13.65
CA SER A 182 13.82 31.32 -13.62
C SER A 182 12.77 30.43 -14.28
N THR A 183 11.79 29.98 -13.50
CA THR A 183 10.70 29.06 -13.87
C THR A 183 11.03 27.58 -13.65
N VAL A 184 10.98 27.14 -12.39
CA VAL A 184 10.70 25.73 -12.09
C VAL A 184 9.31 25.47 -12.66
N GLY A 185 9.26 24.79 -13.81
CA GLY A 185 8.00 24.47 -14.48
C GLY A 185 7.10 23.68 -13.54
N SER A 186 5.80 23.97 -13.61
CA SER A 186 4.75 23.19 -12.95
C SER A 186 5.01 21.69 -13.18
N PHE A 187 4.91 20.86 -12.13
CA PHE A 187 5.09 19.41 -12.14
C PHE A 187 4.07 18.64 -13.03
N ALA A 188 3.28 19.35 -13.84
CA ALA A 188 1.96 19.00 -14.35
C ALA A 188 1.92 17.98 -15.49
N SER A 189 3.05 17.38 -15.86
CA SER A 189 3.10 16.50 -17.03
C SER A 189 4.33 15.58 -17.01
N VAL A 190 4.51 14.79 -15.95
CA VAL A 190 5.34 13.59 -16.07
C VAL A 190 4.44 12.46 -16.60
N PRO A 191 4.63 11.97 -17.85
CA PRO A 191 3.79 10.93 -18.43
C PRO A 191 4.02 9.53 -17.84
N ASN A 192 4.99 9.40 -16.93
CA ASN A 192 5.49 8.14 -16.42
C ASN A 192 5.01 7.89 -14.99
N VAL A 193 4.36 6.75 -14.81
CA VAL A 193 3.47 6.46 -13.67
C VAL A 193 3.74 5.04 -13.21
N TYR A 194 3.89 4.84 -11.91
CA TYR A 194 3.94 3.50 -11.34
C TYR A 194 2.55 2.88 -11.35
N THR A 195 2.43 1.69 -11.90
CA THR A 195 1.23 0.85 -11.74
C THR A 195 1.44 -0.05 -10.54
N LEU A 196 0.61 0.11 -9.52
CA LEU A 196 0.63 -0.67 -8.29
C LEU A 196 -0.50 -1.70 -8.35
N THR A 197 -0.14 -2.97 -8.18
CA THR A 197 -1.09 -4.08 -8.08
C THR A 197 -0.75 -4.95 -6.89
N GLY A 198 -1.75 -5.43 -6.15
CA GLY A 198 -1.53 -6.32 -5.02
C GLY A 198 -2.52 -6.08 -3.89
N SER A 199 -2.09 -6.25 -2.64
CA SER A 199 -2.97 -6.09 -1.49
C SER A 199 -2.27 -5.66 -0.21
N ILE A 200 -3.06 -5.12 0.71
CA ILE A 200 -2.70 -5.04 2.14
C ILE A 200 -3.68 -5.93 2.91
N SER A 201 -3.15 -6.90 3.63
CA SER A 201 -3.89 -7.84 4.45
C SER A 201 -3.76 -7.48 5.92
N GLN A 202 -4.89 -7.22 6.57
CA GLN A 202 -4.93 -6.97 8.00
C GLN A 202 -4.75 -8.29 8.75
N ALA A 203 -3.82 -8.30 9.71
CA ALA A 203 -3.69 -9.44 10.61
C ALA A 203 -4.97 -9.52 11.43
N GLY A 204 -5.75 -10.59 11.22
CA GLY A 204 -7.10 -10.72 11.72
C GLY A 204 -7.18 -10.47 13.23
N GLY A 205 -7.63 -9.26 13.59
CA GLY A 205 -8.29 -9.02 14.86
C GLY A 205 -9.67 -9.66 14.78
N ALA A 206 -9.71 -10.99 14.85
CA ALA A 206 -10.94 -11.70 15.13
C ALA A 206 -11.39 -11.23 16.51
N THR A 207 -12.20 -10.18 16.56
CA THR A 207 -13.13 -10.03 17.65
C THR A 207 -14.11 -11.18 17.44
N ALA A 208 -13.75 -12.34 17.98
CA ALA A 208 -14.71 -13.39 18.24
C ALA A 208 -15.76 -12.71 19.11
N VAL A 209 -16.82 -12.19 18.49
CA VAL A 209 -18.01 -11.75 19.19
C VAL A 209 -18.48 -13.02 19.87
N PRO A 210 -18.35 -13.16 21.21
CA PRO A 210 -18.94 -14.30 21.88
C PRO A 210 -20.44 -14.09 21.68
N GLU A 211 -21.03 -14.93 20.83
CA GLU A 211 -22.39 -14.74 20.35
C GLU A 211 -23.32 -14.46 21.55
N PRO A 212 -24.12 -13.37 21.54
CA PRO A 212 -25.08 -13.12 22.62
C PRO A 212 -26.08 -14.28 22.76
N PHE A 213 -26.21 -15.11 21.72
CA PHE A 213 -27.09 -16.27 21.70
C PHE A 213 -26.57 -17.46 22.53
N THR A 214 -25.27 -17.61 22.76
CA THR A 214 -24.74 -18.65 23.67
C THR A 214 -25.04 -18.30 25.12
N ILE A 215 -25.01 -17.01 25.47
CA ILE A 215 -25.36 -16.50 26.81
C ILE A 215 -26.86 -16.64 27.06
N ILE A 216 -27.71 -16.31 26.08
CA ILE A 216 -29.15 -16.49 26.20
C ILE A 216 -29.52 -17.99 26.26
N GLY A 217 -28.90 -18.83 25.44
CA GLY A 217 -29.13 -20.28 25.44
C GLY A 217 -28.75 -20.96 26.76
N THR A 218 -27.64 -20.54 27.38
CA THR A 218 -27.23 -21.04 28.71
C THR A 218 -28.11 -20.50 29.84
N LEU A 219 -28.55 -19.24 29.77
CA LEU A 219 -29.44 -18.66 30.78
C LEU A 219 -30.84 -19.29 30.74
N ILE A 220 -31.42 -19.46 29.54
CA ILE A 220 -32.72 -20.11 29.33
C ILE A 220 -32.62 -21.61 29.67
N GLY A 221 -31.57 -22.29 29.20
CA GLY A 221 -31.32 -23.70 29.53
C GLY A 221 -31.16 -23.93 31.04
N GLY A 222 -30.46 -23.03 31.75
CA GLY A 222 -30.29 -23.07 33.19
C GLY A 222 -31.59 -22.87 33.97
N THR A 223 -32.44 -21.92 33.56
CA THR A 223 -33.75 -21.71 34.20
C THR A 223 -34.73 -22.86 33.96
N ALA A 224 -34.71 -23.47 32.77
CA ALA A 224 -35.51 -24.66 32.48
C ALA A 224 -35.09 -25.86 33.35
N ALA A 225 -33.79 -26.13 33.45
CA ALA A 225 -33.26 -27.21 34.28
C ALA A 225 -33.61 -27.04 35.78
N LEU A 226 -33.54 -25.81 36.30
CA LEU A 226 -33.91 -25.52 37.70
C LEU A 226 -35.39 -25.81 37.98
N ARG A 227 -36.29 -25.44 37.06
CA ARG A 227 -37.73 -25.72 37.18
C ARG A 227 -38.01 -27.23 37.14
N MET A 228 -37.32 -27.99 36.29
CA MET A 228 -37.48 -29.45 36.22
C MET A 228 -37.00 -30.14 37.51
N ARG A 229 -35.89 -29.70 38.09
CA ARG A 229 -35.39 -30.24 39.37
C ARG A 229 -36.36 -30.01 40.53
N LYS A 230 -37.03 -28.84 40.59
CA LYS A 230 -38.07 -28.58 41.61
C LYS A 230 -39.27 -29.52 41.44
N LYS A 231 -39.69 -29.77 40.18
CA LYS A 231 -40.83 -30.65 39.88
C LYS A 231 -40.56 -32.11 40.25
N LEU A 232 -39.34 -32.60 40.05
CA LEU A 232 -38.95 -33.98 40.43
C LEU A 232 -38.86 -34.21 41.95
N LYS A 233 -38.59 -33.17 42.75
CA LYS A 233 -38.59 -33.28 44.22
C LYS A 233 -40.00 -33.29 44.83
N SER A 234 -41.01 -32.73 44.17
CA SER A 234 -42.39 -32.73 44.70
C SER A 234 -43.19 -33.99 44.33
N THR A 235 -42.63 -34.88 43.51
CA THR A 235 -43.29 -36.11 43.05
C THR A 235 -42.81 -37.36 43.80
N ASN A 236 -41.80 -37.26 44.68
CA ASN A 236 -41.38 -38.33 45.59
C ASN A 236 -41.91 -38.08 47.02
N ILE A 237 -43.23 -38.11 47.18
CA ILE A 237 -43.91 -38.40 48.46
C ILE A 237 -44.72 -39.67 48.22
#